data_AF-A0A0D6DS52-F1
#
_entry.id   AF-A0A0D6DS52-F1
#
_cell.length_a   1.000
_cell.length_b   1.000
_cell.length_c   1.000
_cell.angle_alpha   90.00
_cell.angle_beta   90.00
_cell.angle_gamma   90.00
#
_symmetry.space_group_name_H-M   'P 1'
#
loop_
_entity.id
_entity.type
_entity.pdbx_description
1 polymer ?
#
loop_
_entity_poly.entity_id
_entity_poly.type
_entity_poly.pdbx_seq_one_letter_code
_entity_poly.pdbx_strand_id
1 'polypeptide(L)'
;IALIWSKMSTGLPIEINSSMKDQNYISFCRLDIDIHKNAPHVHVHEKRENKDHWHGAEIQVIIEGNWTTHRSRILHYMRLMAVITPYAQFLFRFLSDAPEKNLTIKFTRRTDAMPPVPLLTKHHPSAVDLLLLKRLIADTTKQNLLQFLQHEFVNIRKAHADRLIGEMGSGFSAETTVKSLTSQQLVRIQQLFREVKFDDPSGNCLSPAGEYNLRI
;
A
#
# COMPACT_ATOMS: atom_id res chain seq x y z
N ILE A 1 -0.94 12.24 -6.41
CA ILE A 1 -0.74 12.95 -7.71
C ILE A 1 -2.06 13.53 -8.23
N ALA A 2 -3.13 12.73 -8.40
CA ALA A 2 -4.41 13.22 -8.92
C ALA A 2 -4.99 14.43 -8.16
N LEU A 3 -4.93 14.41 -6.82
CA LEU A 3 -5.40 15.52 -5.97
C LEU A 3 -4.60 16.81 -6.19
N ILE A 4 -3.27 16.71 -6.27
CA ILE A 4 -2.38 17.85 -6.52
C ILE A 4 -2.64 18.41 -7.93
N TRP A 5 -2.78 17.53 -8.92
CA TRP A 5 -3.07 17.94 -10.30
C TRP A 5 -4.43 18.64 -10.42
N SER A 6 -5.46 18.11 -9.76
CA SER A 6 -6.80 18.74 -9.73
C SER A 6 -6.75 20.14 -9.14
N LYS A 7 -6.05 20.33 -8.02
CA LYS A 7 -5.85 21.65 -7.40
C LYS A 7 -5.04 22.59 -8.30
N MET A 8 -4.00 22.11 -8.97
CA MET A 8 -3.18 22.95 -9.87
C MET A 8 -3.91 23.35 -11.16
N SER A 9 -4.69 22.44 -11.75
CA SER A 9 -5.38 22.69 -13.02
C SER A 9 -6.68 23.47 -12.82
N THR A 10 -7.51 23.06 -11.85
CA THR A 10 -8.87 23.61 -11.69
C THR A 10 -9.04 24.47 -10.43
N GLY A 11 -8.17 24.30 -9.43
CA GLY A 11 -8.33 24.95 -8.12
C GLY A 11 -9.52 24.45 -7.30
N LEU A 12 -10.31 23.49 -7.82
CA LEU A 12 -11.53 23.01 -7.16
C LEU A 12 -11.21 21.90 -6.13
N PRO A 13 -11.95 21.85 -5.02
CA PRO A 13 -11.78 20.80 -4.02
C PRO A 13 -12.29 19.45 -4.54
N ILE A 14 -11.78 18.37 -3.96
CA ILE A 14 -12.27 17.02 -4.22
C ILE A 14 -13.40 16.67 -3.26
N GLU A 15 -14.31 15.81 -3.70
CA GLU A 15 -15.41 15.30 -2.89
C GLU A 15 -15.27 13.80 -2.69
N ILE A 16 -15.43 13.35 -1.45
CA ILE A 16 -15.28 11.96 -1.05
C ILE A 16 -16.51 11.55 -0.25
N ASN A 17 -17.19 10.50 -0.69
CA ASN A 17 -18.17 9.77 0.11
C ASN A 17 -17.56 8.43 0.53
N SER A 18 -17.66 8.07 1.81
CA SER A 18 -17.18 6.78 2.29
C SER A 18 -18.06 6.21 3.39
N SER A 19 -18.28 4.90 3.35
CA SER A 19 -18.97 4.15 4.40
C SER A 19 -18.40 2.75 4.56
N MET A 20 -18.15 2.35 5.80
CA MET A 20 -17.69 0.99 6.13
C MET A 20 -18.86 0.02 6.14
N LYS A 21 -18.54 -1.28 6.08
CA LYS A 21 -19.53 -2.33 6.31
C LYS A 21 -20.17 -2.12 7.69
N ASP A 22 -21.49 -2.28 7.76
CA ASP A 22 -22.29 -2.14 8.99
C ASP A 22 -22.37 -0.72 9.58
N GLN A 23 -21.92 0.31 8.85
CA GLN A 23 -22.01 1.71 9.27
C GLN A 23 -23.35 2.35 8.83
N ASN A 24 -24.07 2.95 9.77
CA ASN A 24 -25.37 3.59 9.53
C ASN A 24 -25.30 5.04 8.99
N TYR A 25 -24.09 5.52 8.68
CA TYR A 25 -23.88 6.84 8.08
C TYR A 25 -22.85 6.80 6.94
N ILE A 26 -22.98 7.74 6.01
CA ILE A 26 -22.01 8.05 4.96
C ILE A 26 -21.20 9.27 5.42
N SER A 27 -19.88 9.15 5.46
CA SER A 27 -18.99 10.28 5.69
C SER A 27 -18.78 11.02 4.38
N PHE A 28 -19.28 12.26 4.30
CA PHE A 28 -18.98 13.17 3.20
C PHE A 28 -17.83 14.09 3.62
N CYS A 29 -16.82 14.19 2.77
CA CYS A 29 -15.70 15.10 2.97
C CYS A 29 -15.40 15.86 1.69
N ARG A 30 -15.37 17.19 1.79
CA ARG A 30 -14.85 18.08 0.75
C ARG A 30 -13.53 18.65 1.24
N LEU A 31 -12.45 18.34 0.54
CA LEU A 31 -11.11 18.74 0.95
C LEU A 31 -10.24 19.12 -0.24
N ASP A 32 -9.20 19.90 0.03
CA ASP A 32 -8.08 20.10 -0.87
C ASP A 32 -6.75 19.95 -0.09
N ILE A 33 -5.61 20.25 -0.73
CA ILE A 33 -4.29 20.18 -0.08
C ILE A 33 -3.62 21.55 0.04
N ASP A 34 -3.15 21.91 1.22
CA ASP A 34 -2.17 22.98 1.40
C ASP A 34 -0.79 22.45 0.96
N ILE A 35 -0.34 22.88 -0.22
CA ILE A 35 0.90 22.40 -0.85
C ILE A 35 2.13 22.82 -0.03
N HIS A 36 2.09 24.00 0.62
CA HIS A 36 3.22 24.50 1.39
C HIS A 36 3.40 23.73 2.69
N LYS A 37 2.30 23.41 3.38
CA LYS A 37 2.32 22.66 4.64
C LYS A 37 2.29 21.14 4.43
N ASN A 38 2.07 20.68 3.20
CA ASN A 38 1.80 19.28 2.88
C ASN A 38 0.71 18.68 3.80
N ALA A 39 -0.37 19.45 4.00
CA ALA A 39 -1.45 19.11 4.93
C ALA A 39 -2.82 19.21 4.23
N PRO A 40 -3.79 18.35 4.57
CA PRO A 40 -5.13 18.46 4.03
C PRO A 40 -5.81 19.74 4.56
N HIS A 41 -6.50 20.46 3.69
CA HIS A 41 -7.39 21.55 4.05
C HIS A 41 -8.83 21.07 3.88
N VAL A 42 -9.50 20.81 5.00
CA VAL A 42 -10.86 20.28 5.02
C VAL A 42 -11.85 21.43 5.01
N HIS A 43 -12.62 21.54 3.94
CA HIS A 43 -13.68 22.55 3.80
C HIS A 43 -14.95 22.13 4.54
N VAL A 44 -15.33 20.87 4.35
CA VAL A 44 -16.54 20.29 4.94
C VAL A 44 -16.26 18.85 5.31
N HIS A 45 -16.70 18.45 6.50
CA HIS A 45 -16.75 17.06 6.91
C HIS A 45 -18.03 16.82 7.71
N GLU A 46 -18.93 16.03 7.14
CA GLU A 46 -20.23 15.75 7.75
C GLU A 46 -20.60 14.27 7.61
N LYS A 47 -21.52 13.84 8.47
CA LYS A 47 -22.10 12.50 8.45
C LYS A 47 -23.53 12.61 7.96
N ARG A 48 -23.84 11.89 6.89
CA ARG A 48 -25.19 11.77 6.31
C ARG A 48 -25.77 10.41 6.66
N GLU A 49 -27.07 10.32 6.83
CA GLU A 49 -27.75 9.05 7.12
C GLU A 49 -27.60 8.06 5.96
N ASN A 50 -27.29 6.79 6.25
CA ASN A 50 -27.11 5.73 5.26
C ASN A 50 -28.33 4.81 5.19
N LYS A 51 -29.42 5.28 4.58
CA LYS A 51 -30.69 4.53 4.49
C LYS A 51 -30.59 3.29 3.60
N ASP A 52 -29.76 3.37 2.56
CA ASP A 52 -29.62 2.31 1.56
C ASP A 52 -28.57 1.25 1.94
N HIS A 53 -27.98 1.34 3.14
CA HIS A 53 -26.88 0.50 3.60
C HIS A 53 -25.71 0.43 2.59
N TRP A 54 -25.45 1.54 1.88
CA TRP A 54 -24.36 1.64 0.93
C TRP A 54 -23.01 1.54 1.66
N HIS A 55 -22.07 0.79 1.07
CA HIS A 55 -20.71 0.66 1.60
C HIS A 55 -19.69 0.81 0.47
N GLY A 56 -18.52 1.36 0.79
CA GLY A 56 -17.46 1.61 -0.17
C GLY A 56 -16.96 3.05 -0.10
N ALA A 57 -16.25 3.45 -1.14
CA ALA A 57 -15.74 4.80 -1.29
C ALA A 57 -16.03 5.29 -2.71
N GLU A 58 -16.56 6.50 -2.80
CA GLU A 58 -16.73 7.27 -4.03
C GLU A 58 -15.86 8.51 -3.95
N ILE A 59 -15.13 8.78 -5.02
CA ILE A 59 -14.23 9.94 -5.12
C ILE A 59 -14.59 10.69 -6.39
N GLN A 60 -14.89 11.97 -6.24
CA GLN A 60 -15.19 12.88 -7.33
C GLN A 60 -14.08 13.93 -7.42
N VAL A 61 -13.55 14.11 -8.63
CA VAL A 61 -12.43 15.00 -8.89
C VAL A 61 -12.69 15.70 -10.21
N ILE A 62 -12.47 17.01 -10.23
CA ILE A 62 -12.53 17.82 -11.45
C ILE A 62 -11.10 18.04 -11.92
N ILE A 63 -10.83 17.70 -13.17
CA ILE A 63 -9.51 17.85 -13.80
C ILE A 63 -9.66 18.38 -15.20
N GLU A 64 -8.68 19.15 -15.65
CA GLU A 64 -8.51 19.45 -17.07
C GLU A 64 -7.88 18.24 -17.77
N GLY A 65 -8.40 17.88 -18.95
CA GLY A 65 -7.90 16.74 -19.71
C GLY A 65 -8.42 16.69 -21.14
N ASN A 66 -7.74 15.90 -21.98
CA ASN A 66 -8.10 15.71 -23.39
C ASN A 66 -8.62 14.29 -23.62
N TRP A 67 -9.95 14.14 -23.69
CA TRP A 67 -10.60 12.85 -23.94
C TRP A 67 -10.28 12.29 -25.33
N THR A 68 -10.36 13.11 -26.38
CA THR A 68 -10.21 12.67 -27.78
C THR A 68 -8.86 11.99 -28.00
N THR A 69 -7.77 12.55 -27.45
CA THR A 69 -6.41 12.01 -27.59
C THR A 69 -6.20 10.76 -26.74
N HIS A 70 -6.78 10.69 -25.54
CA HIS A 70 -6.44 9.64 -24.56
C HIS A 70 -7.49 8.54 -24.40
N ARG A 71 -8.66 8.65 -25.05
CA ARG A 71 -9.74 7.64 -25.02
C ARG A 71 -9.22 6.22 -25.26
N SER A 72 -8.42 6.02 -26.30
CA SER A 72 -7.90 4.69 -26.65
C SER A 72 -7.05 4.09 -25.53
N ARG A 73 -6.22 4.92 -24.87
CA ARG A 73 -5.35 4.49 -23.75
C ARG A 73 -6.16 4.15 -22.50
N ILE A 74 -7.18 4.95 -22.18
CA ILE A 74 -8.07 4.71 -21.05
C ILE A 74 -8.81 3.38 -21.26
N LEU A 75 -9.40 3.18 -22.44
CA LEU A 75 -10.10 1.95 -22.76
C LEU A 75 -9.17 0.73 -22.78
N HIS A 76 -7.93 0.89 -23.27
CA HIS A 76 -6.93 -0.16 -23.23
C HIS A 76 -6.57 -0.54 -21.78
N TYR A 77 -6.34 0.44 -20.90
CA TYR A 77 -6.09 0.19 -19.49
C TYR A 77 -7.25 -0.56 -18.83
N MET A 78 -8.49 -0.13 -19.05
CA MET A 78 -9.67 -0.81 -18.50
C MET A 78 -9.80 -2.26 -19.00
N ARG A 79 -9.44 -2.53 -20.26
CA ARG A 79 -9.39 -3.89 -20.82
C ARG A 79 -8.32 -4.73 -20.14
N LEU A 80 -7.11 -4.20 -19.97
CA LEU A 80 -6.03 -4.91 -19.28
C LEU A 80 -6.45 -5.26 -17.84
N MET A 81 -7.06 -4.31 -17.12
CA MET A 81 -7.59 -4.54 -15.77
C MET A 81 -8.64 -5.66 -15.74
N ALA A 82 -9.60 -5.65 -16.67
CA ALA A 82 -10.62 -6.70 -16.78
C ALA A 82 -10.02 -8.08 -17.07
N VAL A 83 -8.91 -8.16 -17.81
CA VAL A 83 -8.20 -9.43 -18.07
C VAL A 83 -7.53 -9.94 -16.80
N ILE A 84 -6.75 -9.11 -16.10
CA ILE A 84 -5.97 -9.55 -14.93
C ILE A 84 -6.78 -9.69 -13.64
N THR A 85 -7.97 -9.07 -13.56
CA THR A 85 -8.87 -9.16 -12.40
C THR A 85 -10.23 -9.72 -12.80
N PRO A 86 -10.30 -11.02 -13.20
CA PRO A 86 -11.55 -11.61 -13.68
C PRO A 86 -12.62 -11.73 -12.59
N TYR A 87 -12.25 -11.54 -11.33
CA TYR A 87 -13.16 -11.49 -10.17
C TYR A 87 -13.81 -10.12 -9.94
N ALA A 88 -13.39 -9.08 -10.68
CA ALA A 88 -13.96 -7.74 -10.58
C ALA A 88 -14.98 -7.49 -11.70
N GLN A 89 -15.93 -6.58 -11.43
CA GLN A 89 -16.82 -6.03 -12.44
C GLN A 89 -16.51 -4.54 -12.59
N PHE A 90 -16.34 -4.08 -13.83
CA PHE A 90 -16.10 -2.66 -14.12
C PHE A 90 -17.25 -2.10 -14.95
N LEU A 91 -17.71 -0.90 -14.59
CA LEU A 91 -18.61 -0.10 -15.41
C LEU A 91 -17.92 1.22 -15.74
N PHE A 92 -17.57 1.40 -17.00
CA PHE A 92 -17.01 2.65 -17.50
C PHE A 92 -18.10 3.43 -18.23
N ARG A 93 -18.32 4.68 -17.82
CA ARG A 93 -19.25 5.61 -18.48
C ARG A 93 -18.52 6.91 -18.80
N PHE A 94 -18.53 7.29 -20.07
CA PHE A 94 -18.15 8.62 -20.52
C PHE A 94 -19.42 9.36 -20.95
N LEU A 95 -19.62 10.54 -20.36
CA LEU A 95 -20.75 11.42 -20.63
C LEU A 95 -20.20 12.73 -21.21
N SER A 96 -20.77 13.16 -22.32
CA SER A 96 -20.45 14.41 -23.02
C SER A 96 -21.72 15.22 -23.21
N ASP A 97 -21.57 16.53 -23.45
CA ASP A 97 -22.69 17.43 -23.79
C ASP A 97 -23.46 16.98 -25.04
N ALA A 98 -22.79 16.22 -25.92
CA ALA A 98 -23.36 15.59 -27.10
C ALA A 98 -23.70 14.11 -26.80
N PRO A 99 -24.99 13.75 -26.62
CA PRO A 99 -25.37 12.41 -26.19
C PRO A 99 -24.91 11.28 -27.12
N GLU A 100 -24.77 11.55 -28.42
CA GLU A 100 -24.26 10.58 -29.40
C GLU A 100 -22.79 10.18 -29.16
N LYS A 101 -22.04 10.98 -28.39
CA LYS A 101 -20.65 10.69 -28.02
C LYS A 101 -20.54 9.93 -26.70
N ASN A 102 -21.66 9.71 -26.00
CA ASN A 102 -21.68 8.95 -24.77
C ASN A 102 -21.22 7.52 -25.02
N LEU A 103 -20.45 6.98 -24.08
CA LEU A 103 -19.92 5.63 -24.17
C LEU A 103 -20.14 4.93 -22.83
N THR A 104 -20.81 3.79 -22.87
CA THR A 104 -20.93 2.90 -21.72
C THR A 104 -20.32 1.55 -22.08
N ILE A 105 -19.38 1.08 -21.26
CA ILE A 105 -18.75 -0.23 -21.40
C ILE A 105 -18.84 -0.94 -20.05
N LYS A 106 -19.41 -2.15 -20.06
CA LYS A 106 -19.47 -3.03 -18.91
C LYS A 106 -18.53 -4.21 -19.13
N PHE A 107 -17.59 -4.41 -18.20
CA PHE A 107 -16.76 -5.61 -18.12
C PHE A 107 -17.32 -6.48 -17.00
N THR A 108 -17.98 -7.57 -17.36
CA THR A 108 -18.59 -8.50 -16.41
C THR A 108 -17.55 -9.36 -15.72
N ARG A 109 -17.81 -9.68 -14.45
CA ARG A 109 -17.03 -10.68 -13.70
C ARG A 109 -17.06 -12.03 -14.44
N ARG A 110 -15.91 -12.71 -14.52
CA ARG A 110 -15.74 -14.04 -15.12
C ARG A 110 -15.62 -15.17 -14.09
N THR A 111 -15.23 -14.87 -12.85
CA THR A 111 -15.09 -15.85 -11.76
C THR A 111 -15.43 -15.22 -10.41
N ASP A 112 -15.99 -15.98 -9.47
CA ASP A 112 -16.17 -15.55 -8.09
C ASP A 112 -14.98 -15.93 -7.18
N ALA A 113 -14.02 -16.69 -7.71
CA ALA A 113 -12.82 -17.08 -6.97
C ALA A 113 -11.85 -15.91 -6.82
N MET A 114 -11.72 -15.41 -5.59
CA MET A 114 -10.74 -14.39 -5.23
C MET A 114 -9.36 -15.01 -4.97
N PRO A 115 -8.26 -14.37 -5.41
CA PRO A 115 -6.92 -14.79 -5.00
C PRO A 115 -6.74 -14.62 -3.48
N PRO A 116 -5.81 -15.37 -2.86
CA PRO A 116 -5.51 -15.20 -1.45
C PRO A 116 -5.04 -13.77 -1.18
N VAL A 117 -5.54 -13.18 -0.10
CA VAL A 117 -5.13 -11.83 0.33
C VAL A 117 -3.65 -11.88 0.74
N PRO A 118 -2.79 -11.00 0.19
CA PRO A 118 -1.39 -10.99 0.57
C PRO A 118 -1.25 -10.64 2.05
N LEU A 119 -0.40 -11.39 2.75
CA LEU A 119 -0.18 -11.17 4.18
C LEU A 119 0.94 -10.16 4.41
N LEU A 120 0.77 -9.30 5.41
CA LEU A 120 1.84 -8.42 5.86
C LEU A 120 2.99 -9.26 6.40
N THR A 121 4.19 -9.03 5.89
CA THR A 121 5.42 -9.72 6.32
C THR A 121 6.45 -8.71 6.80
N LYS A 122 7.38 -9.19 7.64
CA LYS A 122 8.51 -8.39 8.12
C LYS A 122 9.63 -8.36 7.10
N HIS A 123 10.65 -7.56 7.38
CA HIS A 123 11.78 -7.42 6.48
C HIS A 123 12.65 -8.67 6.49
N HIS A 124 13.12 -9.08 5.31
CA HIS A 124 14.11 -10.12 5.17
C HIS A 124 15.51 -9.56 5.48
N PRO A 125 16.34 -10.19 6.32
CA PRO A 125 17.63 -9.65 6.77
C PRO A 125 18.55 -9.20 5.62
N SER A 126 18.63 -9.98 4.54
CA SER A 126 19.48 -9.66 3.38
C SER A 126 19.06 -8.41 2.60
N ALA A 127 17.81 -7.96 2.75
CA ALA A 127 17.28 -6.78 2.06
C ALA A 127 17.35 -5.51 2.91
N VAL A 128 17.94 -5.57 4.12
CA VAL A 128 17.95 -4.47 5.07
C VAL A 128 19.12 -3.53 4.79
N ASP A 129 18.82 -2.23 4.70
CA ASP A 129 19.82 -1.17 4.64
C ASP A 129 19.98 -0.46 6.00
N LEU A 130 20.97 0.44 6.10
CA LEU A 130 21.25 1.16 7.34
C LEU A 130 20.12 2.11 7.75
N LEU A 131 19.40 2.68 6.79
CA LEU A 131 18.34 3.65 7.07
C LEU A 131 17.11 2.92 7.64
N LEU A 132 16.75 1.81 7.03
CA LEU A 132 15.72 0.88 7.49
C LEU A 132 16.08 0.34 8.86
N LEU A 133 17.32 -0.09 9.09
CA LEU A 133 17.76 -0.59 10.40
C LEU A 133 17.60 0.49 11.49
N LYS A 134 18.04 1.73 11.22
CA LYS A 134 17.84 2.87 12.15
C LYS A 134 16.37 3.13 12.43
N ARG A 135 15.52 3.08 11.40
CA ARG A 135 14.07 3.25 11.53
C ARG A 135 13.45 2.14 12.38
N LEU A 136 13.78 0.88 12.11
CA LEU A 136 13.28 -0.26 12.88
C LEU A 136 13.71 -0.16 14.36
N ILE A 137 14.93 0.31 14.64
CA ILE A 137 15.41 0.53 16.01
C ILE A 137 14.66 1.66 16.72
N ALA A 138 14.28 2.72 16.00
CA ALA A 138 13.49 3.81 16.56
C ALA A 138 12.05 3.37 16.88
N ASP A 139 11.45 2.59 15.97
CA ASP A 139 10.04 2.18 16.03
C ASP A 139 9.80 0.93 16.89
N THR A 140 10.80 0.07 17.10
CA THR A 140 10.64 -1.21 17.80
C THR A 140 10.27 -1.03 19.28
N THR A 141 9.42 -1.94 19.76
CA THR A 141 9.11 -2.07 21.19
C THR A 141 10.07 -3.02 21.92
N LYS A 142 10.99 -3.69 21.20
CA LYS A 142 11.91 -4.67 21.78
C LYS A 142 13.10 -3.96 22.43
N GLN A 143 13.40 -4.37 23.66
CA GLN A 143 14.42 -3.71 24.47
C GLN A 143 15.83 -4.22 24.14
N ASN A 144 15.96 -5.53 23.90
CA ASN A 144 17.25 -6.18 23.72
C ASN A 144 17.46 -6.70 22.29
N LEU A 145 18.73 -6.81 21.91
CA LEU A 145 19.16 -7.15 20.56
C LEU A 145 18.66 -8.52 20.11
N LEU A 146 18.63 -9.51 21.02
CA LEU A 146 18.13 -10.85 20.70
C LEU A 146 16.66 -10.80 20.26
N GLN A 147 15.82 -10.12 21.04
CA GLN A 147 14.40 -9.96 20.72
C GLN A 147 14.19 -9.14 19.45
N PHE A 148 15.01 -8.10 19.23
CA PHE A 148 14.96 -7.30 18.02
C PHE A 148 15.22 -8.15 16.78
N LEU A 149 16.32 -8.92 16.76
CA LEU A 149 16.65 -9.79 15.63
C LEU A 149 15.59 -10.86 15.38
N GLN A 150 15.04 -11.44 16.45
CA GLN A 150 14.00 -12.47 16.35
C GLN A 150 12.65 -11.91 15.87
N HIS A 151 12.30 -10.69 16.26
CA HIS A 151 10.95 -10.17 16.07
C HIS A 151 10.84 -9.08 15.02
N GLU A 152 11.89 -8.41 14.55
CA GLU A 152 11.77 -7.40 13.50
C GLU A 152 12.06 -7.94 12.10
N PHE A 153 12.62 -9.15 12.01
CA PHE A 153 12.96 -9.78 10.74
C PHE A 153 12.27 -11.12 10.54
N VAL A 154 12.08 -11.52 9.28
CA VAL A 154 11.66 -12.88 8.95
C VAL A 154 12.83 -13.86 9.01
N ASN A 155 12.54 -15.14 9.20
CA ASN A 155 13.50 -16.24 9.15
C ASN A 155 14.66 -16.19 10.17
N ILE A 156 14.55 -15.35 11.20
CA ILE A 156 15.48 -15.35 12.35
C ILE A 156 14.79 -15.97 13.56
N ARG A 157 15.15 -17.22 13.86
CA ARG A 157 14.75 -17.89 15.12
C ARG A 157 15.74 -17.55 16.23
N LYS A 158 15.34 -17.75 17.50
CA LYS A 158 16.18 -17.47 18.68
C LYS A 158 17.60 -18.03 18.56
N ALA A 159 17.75 -19.33 18.23
CA ALA A 159 19.05 -19.96 18.08
C ALA A 159 19.91 -19.35 16.95
N HIS A 160 19.28 -18.84 15.88
CA HIS A 160 19.99 -18.14 14.81
C HIS A 160 20.39 -16.74 15.26
N ALA A 161 19.51 -16.02 15.95
CA ALA A 161 19.82 -14.71 16.52
C ALA A 161 21.00 -14.79 17.52
N ASP A 162 21.04 -15.79 18.40
CA ASP A 162 22.16 -15.99 19.33
C ASP A 162 23.49 -16.20 18.59
N ARG A 163 23.49 -16.99 17.50
CA ARG A 163 24.66 -17.19 16.64
C ARG A 163 25.09 -15.91 15.95
N LEU A 164 24.15 -15.17 15.36
CA LEU A 164 24.41 -13.89 14.70
C LEU A 164 25.05 -12.90 15.68
N ILE A 165 24.53 -12.78 16.90
CA ILE A 165 25.10 -11.90 17.93
C ILE A 165 26.55 -12.32 18.27
N GLY A 166 26.82 -13.62 18.36
CA GLY A 166 28.18 -14.14 18.53
C GLY A 166 29.13 -13.75 17.39
N GLU A 167 28.67 -13.82 16.14
CA GLU A 167 29.46 -13.44 14.94
C GLU A 167 29.68 -11.93 14.80
N MET A 168 28.80 -11.11 15.38
CA MET A 168 28.96 -9.65 15.41
C MET A 168 30.17 -9.21 16.27
N GLY A 169 30.56 -10.01 17.27
CA GLY A 169 31.77 -9.83 18.08
C GLY A 169 31.53 -9.27 19.49
N SER A 170 32.61 -8.98 20.22
CA SER A 170 32.60 -8.62 21.66
C SER A 170 31.83 -7.34 22.01
N GLY A 171 31.49 -6.51 21.03
CA GLY A 171 30.66 -5.32 21.19
C GLY A 171 29.16 -5.60 21.23
N PHE A 172 28.73 -6.85 21.17
CA PHE A 172 27.32 -7.25 21.14
C PHE A 172 27.04 -8.35 22.17
N SER A 173 25.90 -8.22 22.85
CA SER A 173 25.35 -9.24 23.74
C SER A 173 23.85 -9.39 23.50
N ALA A 174 23.29 -10.53 23.88
CA ALA A 174 21.85 -10.78 23.77
C ALA A 174 21.01 -9.72 24.52
N GLU A 175 21.57 -9.18 25.61
CA GLU A 175 20.96 -8.17 26.48
C GLU A 175 21.26 -6.73 26.05
N THR A 176 22.07 -6.53 25.01
CA THR A 176 22.42 -5.19 24.52
C THR A 176 21.16 -4.41 24.19
N THR A 177 21.01 -3.22 24.78
CA THR A 177 19.86 -2.35 24.54
C THR A 177 19.85 -1.88 23.09
N VAL A 178 18.76 -2.16 22.37
CA VAL A 178 18.65 -1.89 20.93
C VAL A 178 18.78 -0.40 20.62
N LYS A 179 18.19 0.44 21.48
CA LYS A 179 18.22 1.90 21.33
C LYS A 179 19.57 2.54 21.66
N SER A 180 20.50 1.81 22.29
CA SER A 180 21.85 2.30 22.57
C SER A 180 22.88 1.89 21.52
N LEU A 181 22.47 1.23 20.42
CA LEU A 181 23.38 0.81 19.37
C LEU A 181 23.98 2.02 18.64
N THR A 182 25.30 2.03 18.54
CA THR A 182 26.07 3.08 17.85
C THR A 182 26.04 2.89 16.33
N SER A 183 26.29 3.97 15.57
CA SER A 183 26.37 3.89 14.10
C SER A 183 27.36 2.84 13.60
N GLN A 184 28.49 2.63 14.30
CA GLN A 184 29.47 1.60 13.93
C GLN A 184 28.92 0.18 14.15
N GLN A 185 28.18 -0.04 15.24
CA GLN A 185 27.51 -1.31 15.50
C GLN A 185 26.43 -1.60 14.44
N LEU A 186 25.68 -0.59 13.99
CA LEU A 186 24.69 -0.76 12.92
C LEU A 186 25.34 -1.16 11.59
N VAL A 187 26.48 -0.56 11.24
CA VAL A 187 27.26 -0.96 10.06
C VAL A 187 27.71 -2.41 10.18
N ARG A 188 28.17 -2.84 11.36
CA ARG A 188 28.56 -4.23 11.59
C ARG A 188 27.40 -5.22 11.43
N ILE A 189 26.22 -4.90 11.97
CA ILE A 189 24.99 -5.70 11.79
C ILE A 189 24.67 -5.84 10.31
N GLN A 190 24.68 -4.72 9.58
CA GLN A 190 24.37 -4.70 8.14
C GLN A 190 25.38 -5.51 7.31
N GLN A 191 26.67 -5.40 7.61
CA GLN A 191 27.71 -6.19 6.95
C GLN A 191 27.46 -7.69 7.16
N LEU A 192 27.19 -8.09 8.40
CA LEU A 192 26.91 -9.49 8.71
C LEU A 192 25.65 -10.00 7.99
N PHE A 193 24.59 -9.18 7.89
CA PHE A 193 23.38 -9.56 7.15
C PHE A 193 23.61 -9.78 5.65
N ARG A 194 24.68 -9.20 5.08
CA ARG A 194 25.06 -9.43 3.68
C ARG A 194 25.95 -10.65 3.51
N GLU A 195 26.75 -10.97 4.52
CA GLU A 195 27.67 -12.11 4.52
C GLU A 195 26.92 -13.43 4.81
N VAL A 196 25.94 -13.39 5.71
CA VAL A 196 25.19 -14.57 6.13
C VAL A 196 24.11 -14.93 5.11
N LYS A 197 24.02 -16.22 4.78
CA LYS A 197 22.93 -16.77 3.98
C LYS A 197 21.73 -17.07 4.88
N PHE A 198 20.61 -16.40 4.60
CA PHE A 198 19.33 -16.64 5.26
C PHE A 198 18.44 -17.54 4.39
N ASP A 199 17.48 -18.22 5.03
CA ASP A 199 16.46 -19.00 4.32
C ASP A 199 15.57 -18.08 3.47
N ASP A 200 15.08 -18.59 2.35
CA ASP A 200 14.24 -17.80 1.44
C ASP A 200 12.96 -17.29 2.13
N PRO A 201 12.52 -16.05 1.84
CA PRO A 201 11.29 -15.51 2.39
C PRO A 201 10.08 -16.29 1.88
N SER A 202 9.04 -16.36 2.71
CA SER A 202 7.76 -16.96 2.31
C SER A 202 7.10 -16.15 1.19
N GLY A 203 6.58 -16.85 0.16
CA GLY A 203 5.79 -16.25 -0.91
C GLY A 203 4.38 -15.79 -0.52
N ASN A 204 3.96 -16.01 0.73
CA ASN A 204 2.61 -15.68 1.21
C ASN A 204 2.34 -14.15 1.28
N CYS A 205 3.39 -13.33 1.21
CA CYS A 205 3.25 -11.87 1.07
C CYS A 205 2.93 -11.44 -0.37
N LEU A 206 2.92 -12.37 -1.32
CA LEU A 206 2.58 -12.13 -2.72
C LEU A 206 1.17 -12.67 -3.00
N SER A 207 0.50 -12.04 -3.96
CA SER A 207 -0.78 -12.49 -4.50
C SER A 207 -0.63 -12.62 -6.01
N PRO A 208 -0.15 -13.78 -6.51
CA PRO A 208 0.04 -13.97 -7.94
C PRO A 208 -1.31 -13.91 -8.67
N ALA A 209 -1.30 -13.41 -9.91
CA ALA A 209 -2.51 -13.35 -10.74
C ALA A 209 -3.13 -14.74 -11.02
N GLY A 210 -2.37 -15.82 -10.81
CA GLY A 210 -2.80 -17.20 -11.00
C GLY A 210 -2.77 -17.61 -12.47
N GLU A 211 -2.24 -18.80 -12.75
CA GLU A 211 -2.13 -19.34 -14.12
C GLU A 211 -3.50 -19.52 -14.79
N TYR A 212 -4.52 -19.85 -13.99
CA TYR A 212 -5.90 -20.00 -14.45
C TYR A 212 -6.49 -18.70 -15.04
N ASN A 213 -6.19 -17.54 -14.47
CA ASN A 213 -6.72 -16.26 -14.93
C ASN A 213 -6.07 -15.79 -16.24
N LEU A 214 -4.90 -16.32 -16.59
CA LEU A 214 -4.16 -15.99 -17.81
C LEU A 214 -4.47 -16.93 -18.99
N ARG A 215 -5.07 -18.09 -18.73
CA ARG A 215 -5.45 -19.08 -19.76
C ARG A 215 -6.88 -18.89 -20.29
N ILE A 216 -7.65 -17.94 -19.74
CA ILE A 216 -9.05 -17.62 -20.09
C ILE A 216 -9.14 -16.23 -20.71
#